data_AF-A0A8M1KPN7-F1
#
_entry.id   AF-A0A8M1KPN7-F1
#
_cell.length_a   1.000
_cell.length_b   1.000
_cell.length_c   1.000
_cell.angle_alpha   90.00
_cell.angle_beta   90.00
_cell.angle_gamma   90.00
#
_symmetry.space_group_name_H-M   'P 1'
#
loop_
_entity.id
_entity.type
_entity.pdbx_description
1 polymer ?
#
loop_
_entity_poly.entity_id
_entity_poly.type
_entity_poly.pdbx_seq_one_letter_code
_entity_poly.pdbx_strand_id
1 'polypeptide(L)' 'MACSIEAGQWTEKTGADLEEFPTQTSGDSCGIFMLMYALCLCTSTPYHFSENDMPQIRRWWCVHLLQRFAIEGYAC' A
#
# COMPACT_ATOMS: atom_id res chain seq x y z
N MET A 1 18.84 -11.68 13.67
CA MET A 1 17.96 -12.71 14.26
C MET A 1 16.80 -12.86 13.30
N ALA A 2 16.81 -13.88 12.44
CA ALA A 2 15.69 -14.11 11.52
C ALA A 2 14.54 -14.69 12.35
N CYS A 3 13.40 -14.00 12.39
CA CYS A 3 12.21 -14.54 13.03
C CYS A 3 11.81 -15.78 12.21
N SER A 4 11.90 -16.97 12.80
CA SER A 4 11.42 -18.19 12.15
C SER A 4 9.93 -18.05 11.95
N ILE A 5 9.48 -18.09 10.70
CA ILE A 5 8.07 -18.22 10.36
C ILE A 5 7.53 -19.44 11.10
N GLU A 6 6.42 -19.29 11.83
CA GLU A 6 5.88 -20.34 12.69
C GLU A 6 5.62 -21.62 11.88
N ALA A 7 6.09 -22.76 12.39
CA ALA A 7 5.77 -24.05 11.79
C ALA A 7 4.30 -24.35 12.08
N GLY A 8 3.46 -24.31 11.04
CA GLY A 8 2.01 -24.47 11.16
C GLY A 8 1.36 -24.74 9.81
N GLN A 9 0.04 -24.94 9.81
CA GLN A 9 -0.72 -25.08 8.58
C GLN A 9 -0.95 -23.68 7.98
N TRP A 10 -0.37 -23.45 6.81
CA TRP A 10 -0.51 -22.19 6.07
C TRP A 10 -1.63 -22.30 5.04
N THR A 11 -2.41 -21.24 4.89
CA THR A 11 -3.38 -21.09 3.81
C THR A 11 -2.98 -19.93 2.93
N GLU A 12 -2.98 -20.16 1.62
CA GLU A 12 -2.77 -19.12 0.63
C GLU A 12 -4.11 -18.42 0.35
N LYS A 13 -4.06 -17.10 0.19
CA LYS A 13 -5.18 -16.29 -0.28
C LYS A 13 -4.69 -15.36 -1.38
N THR A 14 -5.53 -15.18 -2.37
CA THR A 14 -5.34 -14.29 -3.50
C THR A 14 -6.33 -13.13 -3.41
N GLY A 15 -6.17 -12.12 -4.29
CA GLY A 15 -7.16 -11.06 -4.41
C GLY A 15 -8.57 -11.56 -4.78
N ALA A 16 -8.68 -12.76 -5.37
CA ALA A 16 -9.98 -13.36 -5.70
C ALA A 16 -10.72 -13.92 -4.47
N ASP A 17 -9.99 -14.18 -3.37
CA ASP A 17 -10.56 -14.66 -2.10
C ASP A 17 -11.04 -13.50 -1.20
N LEU A 18 -10.89 -12.26 -1.66
CA LEU A 18 -11.19 -11.04 -0.92
C LEU A 18 -12.32 -10.28 -1.62
N GLU A 19 -13.37 -9.96 -0.88
CA GLU A 19 -14.42 -9.07 -1.38
C GLU A 19 -13.85 -7.68 -1.64
N GLU A 20 -14.24 -7.10 -2.79
CA GLU A 20 -13.90 -5.73 -3.17
C GLU A 20 -12.39 -5.42 -3.19
N PHE A 21 -11.56 -6.40 -3.56
CA PHE A 21 -10.12 -6.20 -3.67
C PHE A 21 -9.77 -5.24 -4.82
N PRO A 22 -9.16 -4.07 -4.54
CA PRO A 22 -8.81 -3.12 -5.59
C PRO A 22 -7.76 -3.73 -6.50
N THR A 23 -7.97 -3.63 -7.80
CA THR A 23 -7.00 -4.08 -8.82
C THR A 23 -6.57 -2.90 -9.67
N GLN A 24 -5.38 -3.02 -10.27
CA GLN A 24 -4.90 -2.07 -11.25
C GLN A 24 -4.95 -2.71 -12.64
N THR A 25 -5.27 -1.91 -13.65
CA THR A 25 -5.24 -2.30 -15.05
C THR A 25 -4.01 -1.72 -15.77
N SER A 26 -3.46 -0.62 -15.26
CA SER A 26 -2.24 0.02 -15.75
C SER A 26 -0.99 -0.37 -14.95
N GLY A 27 0.19 -0.20 -15.55
CA GLY A 27 1.47 -0.60 -14.95
C GLY A 27 2.18 0.49 -14.12
N ASP A 28 1.66 1.72 -14.07
CA ASP A 28 2.36 2.87 -13.47
C ASP A 28 2.12 3.05 -11.96
N SER A 29 1.13 2.33 -11.42
CA SER A 29 0.60 2.53 -10.08
C SER A 29 0.87 1.35 -9.13
N CYS A 30 1.59 0.31 -9.59
CA CYS A 30 1.79 -0.94 -8.84
C CYS A 30 2.44 -0.71 -7.48
N GLY A 31 3.42 0.18 -7.40
CA GLY A 31 4.07 0.55 -6.13
C GLY A 31 3.11 1.24 -5.15
N ILE A 32 2.21 2.10 -5.65
CA ILE A 32 1.23 2.78 -4.80
C ILE A 32 0.17 1.79 -4.30
N PHE A 33 -0.28 0.86 -5.14
CA PHE A 33 -1.16 -0.24 -4.72
C PHE A 33 -0.53 -1.07 -3.59
N MET A 34 0.74 -1.46 -3.71
CA MET A 34 1.44 -2.20 -2.65
C MET A 34 1.52 -1.42 -1.33
N LEU A 35 1.77 -0.10 -1.40
CA LEU A 35 1.77 0.75 -0.21
C LEU A 35 0.38 0.82 0.44
N MET A 36 -0.67 0.94 -0.35
CA MET A 36 -2.05 0.98 0.16
C MET A 36 -2.49 -0.36 0.73
N TYR A 37 -2.14 -1.49 0.11
CA TYR A 37 -2.40 -2.81 0.69
C TYR A 37 -1.70 -2.98 2.03
N ALA A 38 -0.42 -2.62 2.11
CA ALA A 38 0.34 -2.68 3.35
C ALA A 38 -0.26 -1.79 4.43
N LEU A 39 -0.66 -0.56 4.08
CA LEU A 39 -1.33 0.35 5.01
C LEU A 39 -2.60 -0.29 5.56
N CYS A 40 -3.51 -0.74 4.68
CA CYS A 40 -4.78 -1.37 5.07
C CYS A 40 -4.58 -2.60 5.97
N LEU A 41 -3.61 -3.47 5.64
CA LEU A 41 -3.28 -4.64 6.45
C LEU A 41 -2.77 -4.24 7.84
N CYS A 42 -1.83 -3.30 7.91
CA CYS A 42 -1.24 -2.82 9.17
C CYS A 42 -2.25 -2.12 10.07
N THR A 43 -3.24 -1.43 9.49
CA THR A 43 -4.29 -0.70 10.23
C THR A 43 -5.57 -1.50 10.41
N SER A 44 -5.64 -2.73 9.87
CA SER A 44 -6.88 -3.53 9.83
C SER A 44 -8.08 -2.76 9.24
N THR A 45 -7.82 -1.88 8.27
CA THR A 45 -8.87 -1.10 7.60
C THR A 45 -9.24 -1.77 6.26
N PRO A 46 -10.52 -1.72 5.86
CA PRO A 46 -10.94 -2.22 4.55
C PRO A 46 -10.23 -1.52 3.38
N TYR A 47 -10.23 -2.15 2.22
CA TYR A 47 -9.65 -1.61 1.00
C TYR A 47 -10.60 -0.63 0.30
N HIS A 48 -10.78 0.57 0.85
CA HIS A 48 -11.64 1.61 0.26
C HIS A 48 -10.85 2.52 -0.70
N PHE A 49 -10.35 1.96 -1.80
CA PHE A 49 -9.73 2.73 -2.87
C PHE A 49 -9.87 2.03 -4.23
N SER A 50 -9.71 2.78 -5.30
CA SER A 50 -9.76 2.30 -6.68
C SER A 50 -8.58 2.86 -7.49
N GLU A 51 -8.40 2.35 -8.71
CA GLU A 51 -7.37 2.87 -9.63
C GLU A 51 -7.56 4.38 -9.91
N ASN A 52 -8.79 4.88 -9.90
CA ASN A 52 -9.09 6.30 -10.11
C ASN A 52 -8.56 7.22 -8.99
N ASP A 53 -8.30 6.67 -7.81
CA ASP A 53 -7.80 7.41 -6.65
C ASP A 53 -6.26 7.55 -6.67
N MET A 54 -5.57 6.77 -7.52
CA MET A 54 -4.10 6.70 -7.55
C MET A 54 -3.41 8.06 -7.71
N PRO A 55 -3.88 9.00 -8.55
CA PRO A 55 -3.26 10.32 -8.65
C PRO A 55 -3.29 11.09 -7.32
N GLN A 56 -4.39 11.01 -6.59
CA GLN A 56 -4.57 11.70 -5.32
C GLN A 56 -3.79 11.03 -4.20
N ILE A 57 -3.84 9.69 -4.12
CA ILE A 57 -3.09 8.89 -3.16
C ILE A 57 -1.58 9.09 -3.34
N ARG A 58 -1.09 9.13 -4.58
CA ARG A 58 0.32 9.41 -4.88
C ARG A 58 0.74 10.77 -4.33
N ARG A 59 -0.06 11.81 -4.57
CA ARG A 59 0.20 13.15 -4.03
C ARG A 59 0.19 13.15 -2.50
N TRP A 60 -0.77 12.47 -1.88
CA TRP A 60 -0.88 12.34 -0.44
C TRP A 60 0.38 11.72 0.17
N TRP A 61 0.86 10.60 -0.39
CA TRP A 61 2.12 9.99 0.04
C TRP A 61 3.32 10.93 -0.10
N CYS A 62 3.45 11.65 -1.23
CA CYS A 62 4.53 12.61 -1.42
C CYS A 62 4.51 13.72 -0.36
N VAL A 63 3.33 14.28 -0.05
CA VAL A 63 3.18 15.31 1.01
C VAL A 63 3.60 14.74 2.37
N HIS A 64 3.14 13.53 2.72
CA HIS A 64 3.51 12.89 3.97
C HIS A 64 5.01 12.62 4.09
N LEU A 65 5.64 12.16 3.02
CA LEU A 65 7.09 11.93 2.99
C LEU A 65 7.86 13.24 3.16
N LEU A 66 7.49 14.29 2.42
CA LEU A 66 8.13 15.61 2.51
C LEU A 66 8.00 16.22 3.92
N GLN A 67 6.81 16.13 4.52
CA GLN A 67 6.57 16.66 5.87
C GLN A 67 7.33 15.89 6.95
N ARG A 68 7.41 14.57 6.83
CA ARG A 68 7.96 13.71 7.89
C ARG A 68 9.47 13.55 7.82
N PHE A 69 10.02 13.55 6.61
CA PHE A 69 11.45 13.32 6.40
C PHE A 69 12.21 14.57 6.02
N ALA A 70 11.56 15.75 6.03
CA ALA A 70 12.13 17.06 5.74
C ALA A 70 13.34 16.94 4.80
N ILE A 71 13.11 16.82 3.49
CA ILE A 71 14.22 16.68 2.55
C ILE A 71 15.04 17.98 2.64
N GLU A 72 16.09 17.95 3.46
CA GLU A 72 17.07 19.02 3.64
C GLU A 72 17.71 19.26 2.27
N GLY A 73 17.15 20.18 1.49
CA GLY A 73 17.68 20.54 0.16
C GLY A 73 16.71 21.03 -0.89
N TYR A 74 15.38 20.98 -0.69
CA TYR A 74 14.42 21.47 -1.71
C TYR A 74 13.36 22.45 -1.20
N ALA A 75 13.53 23.01 0.00
CA ALA A 75 12.92 24.30 0.32
C ALA A 75 13.81 25.36 -0.31
N CYS A 76 13.44 25.86 -1.49
CA CYS A 76 13.97 27.13 -1.98
C CYS A 76 13.37 28.30 -1.19
#